data_AF-A0A9X9EQ97-F1
#
_entry.id   AF-A0A9X9EQ97-F1
#
_cell.length_a   1.000
_cell.length_b   1.000
_cell.length_c   1.000
_cell.angle_alpha   90.00
_cell.angle_beta   90.00
_cell.angle_gamma   90.00
#
_symmetry.space_group_name_H-M   'P 1'
#
loop_
_entity.id
_entity.type
_entity.pdbx_description
1 polymer ?
#
loop_
_entity_poly.entity_id
_entity_poly.type
_entity_poly.pdbx_seq_one_letter_code
_entity_poly.pdbx_strand_id
1 'polypeptide(L)'
;MQFRDERNWRQFHNPKDLAISLNLEAAELLENFQWKNSEEALSKNKENIKDELADVLIYSLLLANDLELDVGEIIKNKLEKNKNKYPVEKAYGKKTKYNKL
;
A
#
# COMPACT_ATOMS: atom_id res chain seq x y z
N MET A 1 -12.18 11.23 5.37
CA MET A 1 -12.88 12.03 4.32
C MET A 1 -13.01 13.48 4.71
N GLN A 2 -13.50 13.78 5.92
CA GLN A 2 -13.68 15.15 6.42
C GLN A 2 -12.48 16.09 6.15
N PHE A 3 -11.24 15.65 6.40
CA PHE A 3 -10.03 16.43 6.10
C PHE A 3 -9.93 16.91 4.64
N ARG A 4 -10.25 16.05 3.66
CA ARG A 4 -10.27 16.37 2.23
C ARG A 4 -11.43 17.30 1.90
N ASP A 5 -12.59 17.00 2.45
CA ASP A 5 -13.84 17.69 2.11
C ASP A 5 -13.85 19.12 2.67
N GLU A 6 -13.30 19.34 3.88
CA GLU A 6 -13.07 20.66 4.48
C GLU A 6 -12.20 21.58 3.59
N ARG A 7 -11.34 21.00 2.75
CA ARG A 7 -10.46 21.73 1.84
C ARG A 7 -11.03 21.83 0.42
N ASN A 8 -12.24 21.32 0.19
CA ASN A 8 -12.86 21.20 -1.13
C ASN A 8 -11.96 20.47 -2.15
N TRP A 9 -11.13 19.53 -1.68
CA TRP A 9 -10.17 18.82 -2.53
C TRP A 9 -10.78 17.65 -3.29
N ARG A 10 -12.03 17.28 -2.99
CA ARG A 10 -12.73 16.21 -3.69
C ARG A 10 -12.74 16.41 -5.22
N GLN A 11 -12.79 17.65 -5.70
CA GLN A 11 -12.74 17.98 -7.13
C GLN A 11 -11.44 17.55 -7.84
N PHE A 12 -10.34 17.39 -7.10
CA PHE A 12 -9.03 16.97 -7.62
C PHE A 12 -8.75 15.47 -7.38
N HIS A 13 -9.64 14.78 -6.65
CA HIS A 13 -9.44 13.40 -6.19
C HIS A 13 -10.26 12.41 -7.03
N ASN A 14 -10.09 12.42 -8.35
CA ASN A 14 -10.62 11.34 -9.18
C ASN A 14 -9.74 10.07 -9.06
N PRO A 15 -10.23 8.88 -9.47
CA PRO A 15 -9.50 7.63 -9.25
C PRO A 15 -8.11 7.59 -9.89
N LYS A 16 -7.95 8.23 -11.06
CA LYS A 16 -6.67 8.27 -11.78
C LYS A 16 -5.64 9.09 -10.99
N ASP A 17 -6.02 10.28 -10.53
CA ASP A 17 -5.10 11.17 -9.81
C ASP A 17 -4.78 10.61 -8.42
N LEU A 18 -5.76 10.01 -7.72
CA LEU A 18 -5.52 9.30 -6.46
C LEU A 18 -4.55 8.12 -6.61
N ALA A 19 -4.66 7.36 -7.71
CA ALA A 19 -3.73 6.26 -7.99
C ALA A 19 -2.31 6.77 -8.31
N ILE A 20 -2.19 7.94 -8.96
CA ILE A 20 -0.90 8.60 -9.19
C ILE A 20 -0.30 9.03 -7.84
N SER A 21 -1.04 9.75 -6.99
CA SER A 21 -0.56 10.16 -5.67
C SER A 21 -0.11 8.97 -4.84
N LEU A 22 -0.90 7.90 -4.76
CA LEU A 22 -0.51 6.66 -4.08
C LEU A 22 0.86 6.14 -4.55
N ASN A 23 1.11 6.13 -5.86
CA ASN A 23 2.38 5.67 -6.41
C ASN A 23 3.54 6.62 -6.09
N LEU A 24 3.29 7.93 -6.02
CA LEU A 24 4.30 8.91 -5.61
C LEU A 24 4.72 8.68 -4.16
N GLU A 25 3.78 8.57 -3.23
CA GLU A 25 4.12 8.31 -1.81
C GLU A 25 4.79 6.94 -1.63
N ALA A 26 4.43 5.95 -2.45
CA ALA A 26 5.10 4.65 -2.44
C ALA A 26 6.56 4.75 -2.93
N ALA A 27 6.86 5.69 -3.83
CA ALA A 27 8.22 5.99 -4.26
C ALA A 27 9.00 6.73 -3.16
N GLU A 28 8.39 7.70 -2.48
CA GLU A 28 9.01 8.40 -1.33
C GLU A 28 9.30 7.42 -0.18
N LEU A 29 8.38 6.50 0.11
CA LEU A 29 8.63 5.39 1.04
C LEU A 29 9.83 4.55 0.61
N LEU A 30 9.96 4.24 -0.68
CA LEU A 30 11.08 3.46 -1.22
C LEU A 30 12.43 4.18 -1.06
N GLU A 31 12.47 5.50 -1.22
CA GLU A 31 13.69 6.30 -1.09
C GLU A 31 14.36 6.17 0.29
N ASN A 32 13.57 5.95 1.34
CA ASN A 32 14.07 5.71 2.69
C ASN A 32 15.02 4.50 2.77
N PHE A 33 14.86 3.53 1.86
CA PHE A 33 15.65 2.30 1.76
C PHE A 33 16.70 2.34 0.66
N GLN A 34 16.68 3.36 -0.21
CA GLN A 34 17.63 3.48 -1.31
C GLN A 34 19.07 3.62 -0.76
N TRP A 35 20.00 2.85 -1.33
CA TRP A 35 21.43 2.83 -0.96
C TRP A 35 21.76 2.41 0.48
N LYS A 36 20.80 1.83 1.21
CA LYS A 36 20.93 1.41 2.60
C LYS A 36 20.52 -0.05 2.75
N ASN A 37 21.05 -0.72 3.77
CA ASN A 37 20.43 -1.96 4.23
C ASN A 37 19.23 -1.65 5.14
N SER A 38 18.40 -2.66 5.44
CA SER A 38 17.16 -2.44 6.19
C SER A 38 17.38 -1.94 7.62
N GLU A 39 18.42 -2.41 8.32
CA GLU A 39 18.73 -1.97 9.70
C GLU A 39 19.18 -0.50 9.73
N GLU A 40 19.99 -0.10 8.75
CA GLU A 40 20.41 1.30 8.59
C GLU A 40 19.23 2.22 8.26
N ALA A 41 18.36 1.81 7.33
CA ALA A 41 17.18 2.60 6.97
C ALA A 41 16.25 2.79 8.18
N LEU A 42 16.00 1.72 8.94
CA LEU A 42 15.13 1.74 10.12
C LEU A 42 15.72 2.53 11.28
N SER A 43 17.05 2.55 11.45
CA SER A 43 17.67 3.32 12.53
C SER A 43 17.72 4.82 12.22
N LYS A 44 17.94 5.20 10.95
CA LYS A 44 18.11 6.61 10.55
C LYS A 44 16.81 7.31 10.16
N ASN A 45 15.86 6.60 9.55
CA ASN A 45 14.71 7.21 8.87
C ASN A 45 13.36 6.72 9.42
N LYS A 46 13.30 6.18 10.64
CA LYS A 46 12.08 5.53 11.17
C LYS A 46 10.84 6.43 11.12
N GLU A 47 10.97 7.69 11.49
CA GLU A 47 9.83 8.61 11.49
C GLU A 47 9.38 8.91 10.06
N ASN A 48 10.31 9.22 9.14
CA ASN A 48 9.97 9.43 7.73
C ASN A 48 9.28 8.18 7.12
N ILE A 49 9.79 6.97 7.40
CA ILE A 49 9.15 5.73 6.96
C ILE A 49 7.69 5.60 7.46
N LYS A 50 7.40 6.06 8.68
CA LYS A 50 6.03 6.04 9.20
C LYS A 50 5.15 7.04 8.45
N ASP A 51 5.66 8.23 8.20
CA ASP A 51 4.94 9.30 7.51
C ASP A 51 4.61 8.88 6.08
N GLU A 52 5.61 8.44 5.30
CA GLU A 52 5.38 7.98 3.92
C GLU A 52 4.45 6.76 3.85
N LEU A 53 4.56 5.83 4.81
CA LEU A 53 3.65 4.69 4.89
C LEU A 53 2.22 5.15 5.20
N ALA A 54 2.06 6.14 6.07
CA ALA A 54 0.76 6.72 6.37
C ALA A 54 0.16 7.37 5.12
N ASP A 55 0.95 8.09 4.33
CA ASP A 55 0.49 8.74 3.10
C ASP A 55 0.05 7.72 2.04
N VAL A 56 0.82 6.64 1.84
CA VAL A 56 0.39 5.50 0.98
C VAL A 56 -0.96 4.95 1.42
N LEU A 57 -1.17 4.77 2.74
CA LEU A 57 -2.42 4.26 3.28
C LEU A 57 -3.57 5.27 3.12
N ILE A 58 -3.32 6.57 3.34
CA ILE A 58 -4.30 7.64 3.18
C ILE A 58 -4.81 7.66 1.74
N TYR A 59 -3.92 7.69 0.74
CA TYR A 59 -4.35 7.68 -0.67
C TYR A 59 -5.02 6.37 -1.07
N SER A 60 -4.58 5.23 -0.52
CA SER A 60 -5.26 3.94 -0.73
C SER A 60 -6.71 3.96 -0.22
N LEU A 61 -6.94 4.52 0.97
CA LEU A 61 -8.28 4.66 1.55
C LEU A 61 -9.14 5.69 0.81
N LEU A 62 -8.53 6.80 0.38
CA LEU A 62 -9.22 7.79 -0.45
C LEU A 62 -9.68 7.17 -1.77
N LEU A 63 -8.81 6.39 -2.44
CA LEU A 63 -9.12 5.70 -3.68
C LEU A 63 -10.21 4.64 -3.48
N ALA A 64 -10.12 3.83 -2.44
CA ALA A 64 -11.12 2.82 -2.14
C ALA A 64 -12.51 3.44 -1.93
N ASN A 65 -12.59 4.54 -1.19
CA ASN A 65 -13.86 5.26 -1.00
C ASN A 65 -14.38 5.90 -2.29
N ASP A 66 -13.52 6.48 -3.12
CA ASP A 66 -13.95 7.09 -4.39
C ASP A 66 -14.47 6.04 -5.38
N LEU A 67 -13.94 4.82 -5.30
CA LEU A 67 -14.41 3.64 -6.04
C LEU A 67 -15.55 2.88 -5.34
N GLU A 68 -16.06 3.38 -4.21
CA GLU A 68 -17.14 2.76 -3.42
C GLU A 68 -16.83 1.31 -2.98
N LEU A 69 -15.57 1.04 -2.63
CA LEU A 69 -15.09 -0.29 -2.23
C LEU A 69 -15.08 -0.45 -0.70
N ASP A 70 -15.59 -1.59 -0.22
CA ASP A 70 -15.35 -2.03 1.15
C ASP A 70 -13.94 -2.61 1.28
N VAL A 71 -13.07 -1.89 2.01
CA VAL A 71 -11.66 -2.26 2.17
C VAL A 71 -11.49 -3.63 2.85
N GLY A 72 -12.34 -3.94 3.83
CA GLY A 72 -12.30 -5.22 4.54
C GLY A 72 -12.64 -6.39 3.63
N GLU A 73 -13.67 -6.24 2.80
CA GLU A 73 -14.12 -7.23 1.84
C GLU A 73 -13.07 -7.48 0.75
N ILE A 74 -12.52 -6.42 0.13
CA ILE A 74 -11.52 -6.59 -0.94
C ILE A 74 -10.24 -7.26 -0.42
N ILE A 75 -9.82 -6.94 0.82
CA ILE A 75 -8.66 -7.58 1.46
C ILE A 75 -8.97 -9.05 1.76
N LYS A 76 -10.12 -9.36 2.37
CA LYS A 76 -10.53 -10.73 2.66
C LYS A 76 -10.58 -11.58 1.40
N ASN A 77 -11.22 -11.09 0.35
CA ASN A 77 -11.32 -11.77 -0.94
C ASN A 77 -9.93 -11.99 -1.58
N LYS A 78 -9.02 -11.02 -1.44
CA LYS A 78 -7.64 -11.17 -1.93
C LYS A 78 -6.84 -12.18 -1.12
N LEU A 79 -7.02 -12.23 0.20
CA LEU A 79 -6.35 -13.21 1.07
C LEU A 79 -6.81 -14.64 0.74
N GLU A 80 -8.10 -14.89 0.52
CA GLU A 80 -8.58 -16.22 0.09
C GLU A 80 -7.99 -16.63 -1.27
N LYS A 81 -7.94 -15.71 -2.25
CA LYS A 81 -7.25 -15.94 -3.52
C LYS A 81 -5.76 -16.26 -3.31
N ASN A 82 -5.10 -15.57 -2.40
CA ASN A 82 -3.69 -15.80 -2.10
C ASN A 82 -3.44 -17.16 -1.40
N LYS A 83 -4.33 -17.60 -0.50
CA LYS A 83 -4.25 -18.94 0.13
C LYS A 83 -4.30 -20.05 -0.92
N ASN A 84 -5.22 -19.93 -1.88
CA ASN A 84 -5.33 -20.89 -2.99
C ASN A 84 -4.10 -20.86 -3.91
N LYS A 85 -3.50 -19.70 -4.06
CA LYS A 85 -2.31 -19.47 -4.89
C LYS A 85 -1.01 -19.95 -4.22
N TYR A 86 -0.95 -19.89 -2.89
CA TYR A 86 0.23 -20.24 -2.08
C TYR A 86 -0.19 -21.19 -0.95
N PRO A 87 -0.55 -22.45 -1.25
CA PRO A 87 -0.89 -23.42 -0.21
C PRO A 87 0.32 -23.70 0.67
N VAL A 88 0.09 -23.84 1.99
CA VAL A 88 1.15 -23.97 3.01
C VAL A 88 2.12 -25.09 2.67
N GLU A 89 1.60 -26.25 2.28
CA GLU A 89 2.38 -27.44 1.91
C GLU A 89 3.40 -27.18 0.79
N LYS A 90 3.12 -26.25 -0.12
CA LYS A 90 4.01 -25.93 -1.24
C LYS A 90 4.87 -24.70 -0.97
N ALA A 91 4.35 -23.72 -0.23
CA ALA A 91 4.94 -22.39 -0.08
C ALA A 91 5.76 -22.20 1.21
N TYR A 92 5.62 -23.07 2.21
CA TYR A 92 6.32 -22.91 3.50
C TYR A 92 7.85 -22.83 3.31
N GLY A 93 8.46 -21.76 3.84
CA GLY A 93 9.91 -21.52 3.76
C GLY A 93 10.45 -21.19 2.36
N LYS A 94 9.58 -21.07 1.34
CA LYS A 94 10.00 -20.83 -0.05
C LYS A 94 9.65 -19.42 -0.51
N LYS A 95 10.62 -18.72 -1.09
CA LYS A 95 10.43 -17.42 -1.75
C LYS A 95 10.02 -17.53 -3.23
N THR A 96 9.84 -18.75 -3.74
CA THR A 96 9.48 -18.98 -5.14
C THR A 96 8.05 -18.52 -5.42
N LYS A 97 7.84 -17.85 -6.56
CA LYS A 97 6.48 -17.53 -7.02
C LYS A 97 5.70 -18.82 -7.25
N TYR A 98 4.38 -18.77 -7.01
CA TYR A 98 3.43 -19.88 -7.15
C TYR A 98 3.50 -20.65 -8.47
N ASN A 99 3.88 -20.00 -9.58
CA ASN A 99 4.07 -20.65 -10.88
C ASN A 99 5.35 -21.49 -10.96
N LYS A 100 6.13 -21.54 -9.88
CA LYS A 100 7.36 -22.30 -9.68
C LYS A 100 7.35 -23.06 -8.34
N LEU A 101 6.16 -23.27 -7.74
CA LEU A 101 5.96 -24.00 -6.48
C LEU A 101 5.56 -25.46 -6.70
#